data_AF-A0A9E6CK27-F1
#
_entry.id   AF-A0A9E6CK27-F1
#
_cell.length_a   1.000
_cell.length_b   1.000
_cell.length_c   1.000
_cell.angle_alpha   90.00
_cell.angle_beta   90.00
_cell.angle_gamma   90.00
#
_symmetry.space_group_name_H-M   'P 1'
#
loop_
_entity.id
_entity.type
_entity.pdbx_description
1 polymer ?
#
loop_
_entity_poly.entity_id
_entity_poly.type
_entity_poly.pdbx_seq_one_letter_code
_entity_poly.pdbx_strand_id
1 'polypeptide(L)'
;MEWEWESVVIKKKEKGITQPDKPKKPVELLRDELYDCGFCGGTGEKPKGSVCSVCRGSSRIKLTPPVVKCASCKGRGEEKPRSNVTCTPCRGKGYVSVVEPVEACPVCKGVGRTRGSSLACVQCKGIGVVSVR
;
A
#
# COMPACT_ATOMS: atom_id res chain seq x y z
N MET A 1 -27.59 -7.61 -69.07
CA MET A 1 -27.96 -7.19 -67.69
C MET A 1 -26.95 -7.85 -66.78
N GLU A 2 -25.73 -7.31 -66.85
CA GLU A 2 -24.51 -7.81 -66.21
C GLU A 2 -24.39 -7.15 -64.84
N TRP A 3 -24.13 -7.94 -63.81
CA TRP A 3 -23.94 -7.46 -62.44
C TRP A 3 -22.50 -7.80 -62.05
N GLU A 4 -21.66 -6.79 -61.94
CA GLU A 4 -20.27 -6.89 -61.51
C GLU A 4 -20.18 -7.04 -59.99
N TRP A 5 -19.59 -8.16 -59.58
CA TRP A 5 -19.02 -8.47 -58.28
C TRP A 5 -17.76 -7.63 -57.96
N GLU A 6 -17.85 -6.72 -56.99
CA GLU A 6 -16.65 -6.11 -56.39
C GLU A 6 -16.28 -6.75 -55.05
N SER A 7 -14.99 -7.05 -54.94
CA SER A 7 -14.35 -7.84 -53.89
C SER A 7 -14.06 -7.00 -52.65
N VAL A 8 -14.54 -7.41 -51.48
CA VAL A 8 -14.26 -6.71 -50.22
C VAL A 8 -12.89 -7.13 -49.66
N VAL A 9 -11.93 -6.21 -49.73
CA VAL A 9 -10.57 -6.36 -49.18
C VAL A 9 -10.59 -6.29 -47.65
N ILE A 10 -10.34 -7.41 -46.97
CA ILE A 10 -10.21 -7.47 -45.51
C ILE A 10 -8.80 -6.99 -45.09
N LYS A 11 -8.69 -5.75 -44.61
CA LYS A 11 -7.47 -5.21 -44.01
C LYS A 11 -7.29 -5.76 -42.58
N LYS A 12 -6.30 -6.66 -42.39
CA LYS A 12 -5.80 -7.08 -41.06
C LYS A 12 -5.34 -5.86 -40.26
N LYS A 13 -5.89 -5.68 -39.06
CA LYS A 13 -5.39 -4.68 -38.09
C LYS A 13 -4.48 -5.37 -37.09
N GLU A 14 -3.19 -5.29 -37.32
CA GLU A 14 -2.16 -5.60 -36.33
C GLU A 14 -2.27 -4.56 -35.19
N LYS A 15 -2.55 -5.01 -33.97
CA LYS A 15 -2.50 -4.17 -32.77
C LYS A 15 -1.33 -4.62 -31.89
N GLY A 16 -0.13 -4.25 -32.32
CA GLY A 16 1.01 -4.06 -31.43
C GLY A 16 0.98 -2.64 -30.91
N ILE A 17 0.55 -2.42 -29.66
CA ILE A 17 0.74 -1.16 -28.93
C ILE A 17 0.97 -1.52 -27.45
N THR A 18 2.24 -1.63 -27.07
CA THR A 18 2.67 -1.58 -25.67
C THR A 18 2.23 -0.23 -25.09
N GLN A 19 1.40 -0.28 -24.04
CA GLN A 19 0.91 0.92 -23.38
C GLN A 19 2.10 1.66 -22.72
N PRO A 20 2.25 2.98 -22.90
CA PRO A 20 3.26 3.74 -22.18
C PRO A 20 2.97 3.68 -20.69
N ASP A 21 3.98 3.29 -19.91
CA ASP A 21 3.92 3.17 -18.45
C ASP A 21 3.48 4.52 -17.84
N LYS A 22 2.28 4.55 -17.26
CA LYS A 22 1.81 5.72 -16.48
C LYS A 22 2.85 6.06 -15.41
N PRO A 23 3.17 7.35 -15.21
CA PRO A 23 4.15 7.77 -14.20
C PRO A 23 3.72 7.25 -12.81
N LYS A 24 4.57 6.43 -12.20
CA LYS A 24 4.37 5.92 -10.84
C LYS A 24 4.30 7.14 -9.90
N LYS A 25 3.22 7.28 -9.11
CA LYS A 25 3.14 8.36 -8.10
C LYS A 25 4.37 8.28 -7.18
N PRO A 26 5.02 9.42 -6.87
CA PRO A 26 6.16 9.43 -5.96
C PRO A 26 5.73 8.90 -4.58
N VAL A 27 6.60 8.10 -3.97
CA VAL A 27 6.39 7.56 -2.62
C VAL A 27 6.51 8.70 -1.63
N GLU A 28 5.50 8.88 -0.78
CA GLU A 28 5.52 9.87 0.29
C GLU A 28 6.40 9.36 1.45
N LEU A 29 7.59 9.95 1.59
CA LEU A 29 8.52 9.69 2.68
C LEU A 29 8.34 10.75 3.77
N LEU A 30 8.02 10.30 4.96
CA LEU A 30 7.90 11.11 6.17
C LEU A 30 9.24 11.12 6.92
N ARG A 31 9.55 12.25 7.57
CA ARG A 31 10.86 12.50 8.20
C ARG A 31 10.80 12.66 9.72
N ASP A 32 9.62 12.57 10.32
CA ASP A 32 9.46 12.68 11.77
C ASP A 32 9.86 11.39 12.49
N GLU A 33 10.26 11.51 13.75
CA GLU A 33 10.57 10.35 14.60
C GLU A 33 9.36 9.86 15.41
N LEU A 34 8.35 10.71 15.62
CA LEU A 34 7.21 10.46 16.50
C LEU A 34 5.90 10.54 15.73
N TYR A 35 5.11 9.48 15.85
CA TYR A 35 3.78 9.39 15.24
C TYR A 35 2.75 8.94 16.27
N ASP A 36 1.51 9.34 16.10
CA ASP A 36 0.42 8.75 16.89
C ASP A 36 0.33 7.25 16.60
N CYS A 37 0.13 6.46 17.66
CA CYS A 37 -0.02 5.02 17.52
C CYS A 37 -1.26 4.73 16.67
N GLY A 38 -1.07 4.16 15.48
CA GLY A 38 -2.17 3.86 14.56
C GLY A 38 -3.26 3.03 15.21
N PHE A 39 -2.89 1.98 15.96
CA PHE A 39 -3.85 1.04 16.54
C PHE A 39 -4.83 1.69 17.53
N CYS A 40 -4.35 2.55 18.45
CA CYS A 40 -5.23 3.26 19.39
C CYS A 40 -5.58 4.69 18.94
N GLY A 41 -5.11 5.12 17.77
CA GLY A 41 -5.33 6.47 17.25
C GLY A 41 -4.81 7.58 18.15
N GLY A 42 -3.71 7.36 18.88
CA GLY A 42 -3.15 8.38 19.78
C GLY A 42 -3.85 8.49 21.15
N THR A 43 -4.75 7.59 21.50
CA THR A 43 -5.43 7.63 22.82
C THR A 43 -4.63 6.97 23.94
N GLY A 44 -3.66 6.10 23.59
CA GLY A 44 -2.96 5.26 24.57
C GLY A 44 -3.77 4.06 25.06
N GLU A 45 -5.03 3.93 24.67
CA GLU A 45 -5.96 2.92 25.18
C GLU A 45 -6.65 2.18 24.03
N LYS A 46 -6.60 0.85 24.02
CA LYS A 46 -7.41 0.03 23.11
C LYS A 46 -7.41 -1.46 23.49
N PRO A 47 -8.58 -2.12 23.66
CA PRO A 47 -9.94 -1.55 23.64
C PRO A 47 -10.18 -0.58 24.81
N LYS A 48 -11.35 0.07 24.86
CA LYS A 48 -11.65 1.03 25.93
C LYS A 48 -11.50 0.41 27.33
N GLY A 49 -10.95 1.17 28.26
CA GLY A 49 -10.60 0.75 29.61
C GLY A 49 -9.34 -0.13 29.71
N SER A 50 -8.58 -0.32 28.63
CA SER A 50 -7.37 -1.16 28.62
C SER A 50 -6.19 -0.49 27.93
N VAL A 51 -5.03 -0.52 28.59
CA VAL A 51 -3.78 0.03 28.04
C VAL A 51 -3.50 -0.57 26.67
N CYS A 52 -3.24 0.29 25.68
CA CYS A 52 -2.98 -0.16 24.31
C CYS A 52 -1.76 -1.09 24.26
N SER A 53 -1.93 -2.29 23.71
CA SER A 53 -0.87 -3.31 23.62
C SER A 53 0.31 -2.94 22.72
N VAL A 54 0.12 -1.96 21.82
CA VAL A 54 1.13 -1.55 20.83
C VAL A 54 2.04 -0.45 21.39
N CYS A 55 1.46 0.63 21.91
CA CYS A 55 2.21 1.76 22.46
C CYS A 55 2.37 1.69 23.99
N ARG A 56 1.75 0.72 24.66
CA ARG A 56 1.82 0.53 26.12
C ARG A 56 1.39 1.78 26.90
N GLY A 57 0.37 2.48 26.41
CA GLY A 57 -0.15 3.69 27.06
C GLY A 57 0.54 4.99 26.63
N SER A 58 1.66 4.95 25.89
CA SER A 58 2.41 6.17 25.54
C SER A 58 1.74 7.07 24.52
N SER A 59 0.58 6.67 23.98
CA SER A 59 -0.17 7.26 22.84
C SER A 59 0.58 7.37 21.51
N ARG A 60 1.90 7.57 21.53
CA ARG A 60 2.77 7.74 20.37
C ARG A 60 3.76 6.59 20.22
N ILE A 61 4.26 6.41 19.01
CA ILE A 61 5.31 5.46 18.65
C ILE A 61 6.54 6.20 18.13
N LYS A 62 7.72 5.70 18.50
CA LYS A 62 8.98 6.17 17.91
C LYS A 62 9.37 5.30 16.73
N LEU A 63 9.78 5.93 15.63
CA LEU A 63 10.26 5.31 14.41
C LEU A 63 11.55 6.00 13.94
N THR A 64 12.36 5.28 13.18
CA THR A 64 13.56 5.83 12.56
C THR A 64 13.21 6.31 11.15
N PRO A 65 13.41 7.60 10.82
CA PRO A 65 13.25 8.10 9.45
C PRO A 65 14.23 7.43 8.47
N PRO A 66 13.86 7.27 7.18
CA PRO A 66 12.60 7.67 6.58
C PRO A 66 11.44 6.71 6.93
N VAL A 67 10.24 7.27 7.08
CA VAL A 67 9.03 6.54 7.47
C VAL A 67 7.99 6.61 6.35
N VAL A 68 7.25 5.53 6.14
CA VAL A 68 6.08 5.50 5.26
C VAL A 68 4.83 5.09 6.01
N LYS A 69 3.69 5.61 5.55
CA LYS A 69 2.38 5.15 6.01
C LYS A 69 2.12 3.75 5.47
N CYS A 70 1.72 2.83 6.34
CA CYS A 70 1.44 1.45 5.94
C CYS A 70 0.28 1.40 4.94
N ALA A 71 0.53 0.97 3.71
CA ALA A 71 -0.49 0.94 2.67
C ALA A 71 -1.62 -0.06 2.96
N SER A 72 -1.30 -1.23 3.54
CA SER A 72 -2.30 -2.27 3.81
C SER A 72 -3.41 -1.81 4.78
N CYS A 73 -3.08 -1.11 5.86
CA CYS A 73 -4.06 -0.58 6.80
C CYS A 73 -4.33 0.93 6.66
N LYS A 74 -3.64 1.60 5.73
CA LYS A 74 -3.73 3.05 5.49
C LYS A 74 -3.48 3.88 6.76
N GLY A 75 -2.54 3.47 7.61
CA GLY A 75 -2.22 4.18 8.85
C GLY A 75 -3.01 3.76 10.09
N ARG A 76 -4.12 2.99 9.96
CA ARG A 76 -4.98 2.64 11.10
C ARG A 76 -4.36 1.69 12.12
N GLY A 77 -3.26 1.02 11.80
CA GLY A 77 -2.71 -0.02 12.67
C GLY A 77 -3.60 -1.26 12.88
N GLU A 78 -4.74 -1.38 12.20
CA GLU A 78 -5.67 -2.51 12.32
C GLU A 78 -5.81 -3.29 11.02
N GLU A 79 -5.99 -4.60 11.11
CA GLU A 79 -6.19 -5.47 9.93
C GLU A 79 -7.50 -5.12 9.20
N LYS A 80 -8.58 -4.98 9.97
CA LYS A 80 -9.89 -4.50 9.51
C LYS A 80 -10.28 -3.25 10.29
N PRO A 81 -11.03 -2.31 9.69
CA PRO A 81 -11.54 -1.15 10.41
C PRO A 81 -12.36 -1.56 11.65
N ARG A 82 -12.12 -0.90 12.79
CA ARG A 82 -12.80 -1.14 14.07
C ARG A 82 -12.58 -2.56 14.62
N SER A 83 -11.48 -3.20 14.25
CA SER A 83 -11.10 -4.48 14.82
C SER A 83 -10.10 -4.30 15.96
N ASN A 84 -10.10 -5.23 16.91
CA ASN A 84 -9.06 -5.31 17.94
C ASN A 84 -7.86 -6.14 17.48
N VAL A 85 -7.73 -6.38 16.17
CA VAL A 85 -6.63 -7.15 15.58
C VAL A 85 -5.65 -6.18 14.94
N THR A 86 -4.40 -6.25 15.37
CA THR A 86 -3.33 -5.40 14.85
C THR A 86 -3.04 -5.75 13.38
N CYS A 87 -2.76 -4.72 12.58
CA CYS A 87 -2.31 -4.89 11.21
C CYS A 87 -0.96 -5.61 11.22
N THR A 88 -0.88 -6.78 10.60
CA THR A 88 0.35 -7.60 10.62
C THR A 88 1.54 -6.88 9.96
N PRO A 89 1.41 -6.25 8.78
CA PRO A 89 2.48 -5.49 8.14
C PRO A 89 3.18 -4.43 9.01
N CYS A 90 2.42 -3.62 9.75
CA CYS A 90 2.98 -2.54 10.58
C CYS A 90 2.94 -2.85 12.08
N ARG A 91 2.50 -4.05 12.47
CA ARG A 91 2.37 -4.49 13.87
C ARG A 91 1.60 -3.52 14.75
N GLY A 92 0.50 -2.97 14.26
CA GLY A 92 -0.30 -2.00 15.01
C GLY A 92 0.16 -0.54 14.93
N LYS A 93 1.37 -0.27 14.42
CA LYS A 93 1.94 1.08 14.45
C LYS A 93 1.25 2.06 13.52
N GLY A 94 0.74 1.58 12.38
CA GLY A 94 0.20 2.41 11.30
C GLY A 94 1.27 2.93 10.33
N TYR A 95 2.52 3.02 10.78
CA TYR A 95 3.68 3.52 10.04
C TYR A 95 4.83 2.52 10.12
N VAL A 96 5.73 2.57 9.13
CA VAL A 96 6.89 1.66 9.03
C VAL A 96 8.12 2.42 8.55
N SER A 97 9.25 2.23 9.24
CA SER A 97 10.56 2.72 8.81
C SER A 97 11.04 1.95 7.58
N VAL A 98 11.61 2.68 6.61
CA VAL A 98 12.14 2.13 5.36
C VAL A 98 13.56 2.62 5.12
N VAL A 99 14.24 2.04 4.14
CA VAL A 99 15.60 2.43 3.75
C VAL A 99 15.53 2.98 2.34
N GLU A 100 16.02 4.20 2.15
CA GLU A 100 16.14 4.82 0.83
C GLU A 100 17.29 4.19 0.01
N PRO A 101 17.16 4.18 -1.34
CA PRO A 101 16.03 4.65 -2.12
C PRO A 101 14.84 3.69 -2.09
N VAL A 102 13.61 4.22 -2.10
CA VAL A 102 12.38 3.41 -2.16
C VAL A 102 11.58 3.70 -3.41
N GLU A 103 10.90 2.68 -3.92
CA GLU A 103 9.90 2.83 -4.97
C GLU A 103 8.57 2.17 -4.59
N ALA A 104 7.50 2.59 -5.27
CA ALA A 104 6.22 1.93 -5.14
C ALA A 104 6.35 0.47 -5.62
N CYS A 105 5.85 -0.47 -4.82
CA CYS A 105 5.97 -1.89 -5.12
C CYS A 105 5.39 -2.21 -6.51
N PRO A 106 6.17 -2.79 -7.45
CA PRO A 106 5.74 -2.99 -8.82
C PRO A 106 4.55 -3.95 -8.95
N VAL A 107 4.43 -4.91 -8.03
CA VAL A 107 3.37 -5.94 -8.05
C VAL A 107 2.02 -5.38 -7.58
N CYS A 108 1.99 -4.71 -6.43
CA CYS A 108 0.75 -4.15 -5.89
C CYS A 108 0.51 -2.67 -6.25
N LYS A 109 1.46 -2.05 -6.97
CA LYS A 109 1.44 -0.64 -7.38
C LYS A 109 1.21 0.33 -6.21
N GLY A 110 1.83 0.08 -5.06
CA GLY A 110 1.69 0.93 -3.88
C GLY A 110 0.53 0.57 -2.94
N VAL A 111 -0.37 -0.35 -3.31
CA VAL A 111 -1.59 -0.63 -2.53
C VAL A 111 -1.31 -1.45 -1.25
N GLY A 112 -0.22 -2.22 -1.22
CA GLY A 112 0.10 -3.09 -0.08
C GLY A 112 -0.76 -4.35 0.02
N ARG A 113 -1.56 -4.67 -1.01
CA ARG A 113 -2.39 -5.89 -1.05
C ARG A 113 -2.25 -6.60 -2.38
N THR A 114 -2.45 -7.91 -2.35
CA THR A 114 -2.51 -8.72 -3.57
C THR A 114 -3.78 -8.38 -4.35
N ARG A 115 -3.70 -8.23 -5.68
CA ARG A 115 -4.86 -7.93 -6.52
C ARG A 115 -5.92 -9.03 -6.37
N GLY A 116 -7.17 -8.61 -6.15
CA GLY A 116 -8.31 -9.54 -5.97
C GLY A 116 -8.35 -10.23 -4.61
N SER A 117 -7.49 -9.88 -3.66
CA SER A 117 -7.45 -10.48 -2.33
C SER A 117 -7.31 -9.44 -1.22
N SER A 118 -7.80 -9.76 -0.01
CA SER A 118 -7.56 -8.96 1.19
C SER A 118 -6.17 -9.19 1.80
N LEU A 119 -5.42 -10.18 1.29
CA LEU A 119 -4.10 -10.53 1.81
C LEU A 119 -3.06 -9.46 1.50
N ALA A 120 -2.13 -9.27 2.43
CA ALA A 120 -0.98 -8.40 2.26
C ALA A 120 -0.16 -8.85 1.04
N CYS A 121 0.32 -7.88 0.25
CA CYS A 121 1.20 -8.17 -0.87
C CYS A 121 2.49 -8.82 -0.36
N VAL A 122 2.83 -10.01 -0.85
CA VAL A 122 4.00 -10.78 -0.41
C VAL A 122 5.31 -10.05 -0.70
N GLN A 123 5.41 -9.39 -1.86
CA GLN A 123 6.62 -8.68 -2.29
C GLN A 123 7.00 -7.52 -1.38
N CYS A 124 6.05 -6.63 -1.07
CA CYS A 124 6.30 -5.50 -0.17
C CYS A 124 5.87 -5.77 1.28
N LYS A 125 5.50 -7.01 1.62
CA LYS A 125 4.93 -7.42 2.92
C LYS A 125 3.80 -6.52 3.42
N GLY A 126 3.02 -5.99 2.48
CA GLY A 126 1.92 -5.06 2.72
C GLY A 126 2.25 -3.60 3.02
N ILE A 127 3.53 -3.20 2.99
CA ILE A 127 3.95 -1.81 3.21
C ILE A 127 3.55 -0.92 2.04
N GLY A 128 3.57 -1.45 0.82
CA GLY A 128 3.26 -0.73 -0.42
C GLY A 128 4.51 -0.26 -1.17
N VAL A 129 5.69 -0.27 -0.53
CA VAL A 129 6.96 0.15 -1.13
C VAL A 129 8.00 -0.94 -1.00
N VAL A 130 9.01 -0.90 -1.86
CA VAL A 130 10.21 -1.75 -1.79
C VAL A 130 11.44 -0.86 -1.84
N SER A 131 12.48 -1.23 -1.10
CA SER A 131 13.79 -0.58 -1.18
C SER A 131 14.47 -1.04 -2.47
N VAL A 132 14.92 -0.09 -3.28
CA VAL A 132 15.75 -0.35 -4.45
C VAL A 132 17.19 -0.44 -3.97
N ARG A 133 17.86 -1.54 -4.31
CA ARG A 133 19.30 -1.71 -4.08
C ARG A 133 20.04 -1.52 -5.37
#